data_AF-A0A965MEY0-F1
#
_entry.id   AF-A0A965MEY0-F1
#
_cell.length_a   1.000
_cell.length_b   1.000
_cell.length_c   1.000
_cell.angle_alpha   90.00
_cell.angle_beta   90.00
_cell.angle_gamma   90.00
#
_symmetry.space_group_name_H-M   'P 1'
#
loop_
_entity.id
_entity.type
_entity.pdbx_description
1 polymer ?
#
loop_
_entity_poly.entity_id
_entity_poly.type
_entity_poly.pdbx_seq_one_letter_code
_entity_poly.pdbx_strand_id
1 'polypeptide(L)'
;MLITAVYGGLISAIGYFFCDEVPTAISEPKRPRAIIFGISVFLLLISVIADSLVGLAIFVEPHVIIITVVTIALAIAGKRPMSSETLPHALLFASLACVVIGLIFRFAGFIEEGLTISMVGLIYGLVLYICTYMGSHLITAQYDLRTSLFNWHWLEISGFLIFMYFAPETIRETLLVG
;
A
#
# COMPACT_ATOMS: atom_id res chain seq x y z
N MET A 1 -7.36 4.95 10.44
CA MET A 1 -6.12 5.27 9.72
C MET A 1 -5.00 5.75 10.65
N LEU A 2 -5.13 6.87 11.38
CA LEU A 2 -4.09 7.26 12.34
C LEU A 2 -3.92 6.23 13.46
N ILE A 3 -5.03 5.81 14.07
CA ILE A 3 -5.04 4.77 15.12
C ILE A 3 -4.45 3.44 14.61
N THR A 4 -4.83 3.01 13.41
CA THR A 4 -4.34 1.76 12.81
C THR A 4 -2.86 1.87 12.40
N ALA A 5 -2.41 3.03 11.94
CA ALA A 5 -1.00 3.30 11.65
C ALA A 5 -0.15 3.36 12.93
N VAL A 6 -0.68 3.94 14.01
CA VAL A 6 -0.02 3.95 15.33
C VAL A 6 0.06 2.53 15.90
N TYR A 7 -1.02 1.75 15.86
CA TYR A 7 -1.01 0.35 16.30
C TYR A 7 -0.08 -0.52 15.45
N GLY A 8 -0.10 -0.36 14.12
CA GLY A 8 0.81 -1.04 13.21
C GLY A 8 2.28 -0.67 13.45
N GLY A 9 2.56 0.61 13.71
CA GLY A 9 3.89 1.10 14.09
C GLY A 9 4.36 0.54 15.43
N LEU A 10 3.47 0.44 16.42
CA LEU A 10 3.77 -0.12 17.74
C LEU A 10 4.10 -1.62 17.64
N ILE A 11 3.32 -2.37 16.87
CA ILE A 11 3.55 -3.80 16.62
C ILE A 11 4.86 -4.02 15.84
N SER A 12 5.15 -3.15 14.86
CA SER A 12 6.42 -3.17 14.12
C SER A 12 7.62 -2.89 15.03
N ALA A 13 7.51 -1.91 15.92
CA ALA A 13 8.56 -1.60 16.91
C ALA A 13 8.79 -2.77 17.86
N ILE A 14 7.73 -3.42 18.33
CA ILE A 14 7.82 -4.64 19.13
C ILE A 14 8.56 -5.73 18.34
N GLY A 15 8.18 -5.97 17.09
CA GLY A 15 8.85 -6.95 16.22
C GLY A 15 10.33 -6.65 16.00
N TYR A 16 10.71 -5.38 15.88
CA TYR A 16 12.11 -4.95 15.78
C TYR A 16 12.92 -5.31 17.04
N PHE A 17 12.35 -5.11 18.24
CA PHE A 17 13.02 -5.46 19.49
C PHE A 17 13.14 -6.96 19.75
N PHE A 18 12.28 -7.79 19.15
CA PHE A 18 12.32 -9.24 19.29
C PHE A 18 13.12 -9.96 18.19
N CYS A 19 13.61 -9.25 17.18
CA CYS A 19 14.44 -9.81 16.11
C CYS A 19 15.93 -9.59 16.45
N ASP A 20 16.52 -10.51 17.22
CA ASP A 20 17.88 -10.40 17.76
C ASP A 20 19.02 -10.57 16.74
N GLU A 21 18.76 -10.77 15.45
CA GLU A 21 19.83 -11.00 14.48
C GLU A 21 19.58 -10.31 13.14
N VAL A 22 20.51 -9.43 12.74
CA VAL A 22 20.70 -9.04 11.33
C VAL A 22 21.27 -10.26 10.62
N PRO A 23 20.57 -10.90 9.67
CA PRO A 23 21.09 -12.09 9.00
C PRO A 23 22.31 -11.69 8.16
N THR A 24 23.51 -12.05 8.62
CA THR A 24 24.78 -11.75 7.95
C THR A 24 25.18 -12.78 6.89
N ALA A 25 24.36 -13.81 6.67
CA ALA A 25 24.67 -14.87 5.71
C ALA A 25 23.55 -15.01 4.66
N ILE A 26 23.97 -15.11 3.39
CA ILE A 26 23.14 -15.48 2.25
C ILE A 26 22.70 -16.94 2.45
N SER A 27 21.65 -17.13 3.23
CA SER A 27 21.05 -18.44 3.44
C SER A 27 19.87 -18.61 2.49
N GLU A 28 19.88 -19.72 1.73
CA GLU A 28 18.72 -20.20 0.99
C GLU A 28 17.43 -20.11 1.82
N PRO A 29 16.25 -19.91 1.21
CA PRO A 29 14.99 -19.84 1.94
C PRO A 29 14.77 -21.16 2.70
N LYS A 30 15.12 -21.17 3.99
CA LYS A 30 15.09 -22.38 4.84
C LYS A 30 13.71 -23.05 4.87
N ARG A 31 12.61 -22.30 4.64
CA ARG A 31 11.22 -22.78 4.74
C ARG A 31 10.22 -22.00 3.85
N PRO A 32 10.11 -22.30 2.54
CA PRO A 32 9.16 -21.62 1.64
C PRO A 32 7.70 -21.78 2.07
N ARG A 33 7.35 -22.93 2.66
CA ARG A 33 5.99 -23.20 3.17
C ARG A 33 5.58 -22.25 4.31
N ALA A 34 6.54 -21.82 5.15
CA ALA A 34 6.25 -20.90 6.26
C ALA A 34 5.93 -19.48 5.76
N ILE A 35 6.60 -19.03 4.70
CA ILE A 35 6.35 -17.73 4.06
C ILE A 35 4.97 -17.72 3.40
N ILE A 36 4.63 -18.76 2.62
CA ILE A 36 3.31 -18.88 1.98
C ILE A 36 2.21 -18.93 3.05
N PHE A 37 2.41 -19.70 4.12
CA PHE A 37 1.50 -19.73 5.25
C PHE A 37 1.34 -18.34 5.88
N GLY A 38 2.44 -17.62 6.11
CA GLY A 38 2.42 -16.24 6.61
C GLY A 38 1.62 -15.29 5.72
N ILE A 39 1.84 -15.31 4.40
CA ILE A 39 1.06 -14.50 3.44
C ILE A 39 -0.42 -14.87 3.52
N SER A 40 -0.75 -16.16 3.58
CA SER A 40 -2.15 -16.61 3.65
C SER A 40 -2.85 -16.17 4.93
N VAL A 41 -2.17 -16.25 6.08
CA VAL A 41 -2.70 -15.78 7.37
C VAL A 41 -2.87 -14.27 7.37
N PHE A 42 -1.90 -13.54 6.81
CA PHE A 42 -1.96 -12.09 6.67
C PHE A 42 -3.16 -11.64 5.84
N LEU A 43 -3.35 -12.23 4.66
CA LEU A 43 -4.50 -11.93 3.79
C LEU A 43 -5.82 -12.32 4.45
N LEU A 44 -5.90 -13.51 5.07
CA LEU A 44 -7.10 -13.96 5.78
C LEU A 44 -7.49 -12.98 6.90
N LEU A 45 -6.52 -12.56 7.71
CA LEU A 45 -6.75 -11.64 8.81
C LEU A 45 -7.25 -10.28 8.32
N ILE A 46 -6.65 -9.73 7.25
CA ILE A 46 -7.13 -8.48 6.64
C ILE A 46 -8.55 -8.66 6.11
N SER A 47 -8.84 -9.75 5.40
CA SER A 47 -10.17 -9.99 4.82
C SER A 47 -11.25 -10.13 5.90
N VAL A 48 -10.98 -10.85 6.99
CA VAL A 48 -11.91 -11.01 8.12
C VAL A 48 -12.18 -9.67 8.79
N ILE A 49 -11.13 -8.88 9.05
CA ILE A 49 -11.29 -7.57 9.68
C ILE A 49 -12.05 -6.62 8.75
N ALA A 50 -11.70 -6.59 7.46
CA ALA A 50 -12.35 -5.76 6.46
C ALA A 50 -13.86 -6.07 6.35
N ASP A 51 -14.21 -7.36 6.29
CA ASP A 51 -15.61 -7.78 6.22
C ASP A 51 -16.40 -7.37 7.45
N SER A 52 -15.80 -7.49 8.64
CA SER A 52 -16.46 -7.13 9.91
C SER A 52 -16.70 -5.62 10.09
N LEU A 53 -15.88 -4.77 9.46
CA LEU A 53 -15.93 -3.31 9.66
C LEU A 53 -16.75 -2.58 8.59
N VAL A 54 -16.52 -2.93 7.33
CA VAL A 54 -16.99 -2.15 6.17
C VAL A 54 -17.61 -3.04 5.09
N GLY A 55 -17.37 -4.36 5.16
CA GLY A 55 -17.78 -5.32 4.14
C GLY A 55 -16.81 -5.36 2.96
N LEU A 56 -16.63 -6.54 2.36
CA LEU A 56 -15.69 -6.73 1.25
C LEU A 56 -16.10 -6.01 -0.06
N ALA A 57 -17.38 -5.64 -0.20
CA ALA A 57 -17.89 -5.02 -1.41
C ALA A 57 -17.23 -3.67 -1.74
N ILE A 58 -16.89 -2.88 -0.72
CA ILE A 58 -16.26 -1.56 -0.88
C ILE A 58 -14.82 -1.66 -1.44
N PHE A 59 -14.18 -2.83 -1.28
CA PHE A 59 -12.85 -3.08 -1.82
C PHE A 59 -12.87 -3.43 -3.31
N VAL A 60 -14.04 -3.73 -3.89
CA VAL A 60 -14.21 -4.07 -5.31
C VAL A 60 -14.58 -2.82 -6.10
N GLU A 61 -13.77 -1.76 -5.96
CA GLU A 61 -13.95 -0.51 -6.69
C GLU A 61 -13.29 -0.58 -8.08
N PRO A 62 -14.05 -0.48 -9.19
CA PRO A 62 -13.53 -0.70 -10.54
C PRO A 62 -12.35 0.22 -10.89
N HIS A 63 -12.43 1.49 -10.48
CA HIS A 63 -11.38 2.48 -10.73
C HIS A 63 -10.03 2.05 -10.14
N VAL A 64 -10.05 1.60 -8.88
CA VAL A 64 -8.84 1.17 -8.17
C VAL A 64 -8.22 -0.06 -8.84
N ILE A 65 -9.05 -1.03 -9.23
CA ILE A 65 -8.60 -2.25 -9.90
C ILE A 65 -7.95 -1.90 -11.25
N ILE A 66 -8.61 -1.07 -12.06
CA ILE A 66 -8.10 -0.65 -13.37
C ILE A 66 -6.75 0.05 -13.24
N ILE A 67 -6.65 1.06 -12.35
CA ILE A 67 -5.40 1.83 -12.16
C ILE A 67 -4.27 0.89 -11.72
N THR A 68 -4.54 -0.02 -10.78
CA THR A 68 -3.54 -0.96 -10.26
C THR A 68 -3.09 -1.97 -11.33
N VAL A 69 -4.02 -2.52 -12.10
CA VAL A 69 -3.68 -3.48 -13.17
C VAL A 69 -2.91 -2.81 -14.30
N VAL A 70 -3.33 -1.61 -14.73
CA VAL A 70 -2.66 -0.87 -15.81
C VAL A 70 -1.24 -0.50 -15.42
N THR A 71 -1.02 0.00 -14.21
CA THR A 71 0.32 0.38 -13.73
C THR A 71 1.26 -0.82 -13.60
N ILE A 72 0.77 -1.96 -13.11
CA ILE A 72 1.54 -3.22 -13.10
C ILE A 72 1.85 -3.68 -14.54
N ALA A 73 0.87 -3.65 -15.44
CA ALA A 73 1.07 -4.05 -16.83
C ALA A 73 2.11 -3.17 -17.54
N LEU A 74 2.06 -1.85 -17.35
CA LEU A 74 3.06 -0.92 -17.88
C LEU A 74 4.45 -1.17 -17.30
N ALA A 75 4.54 -1.48 -16.00
CA ALA A 75 5.81 -1.79 -15.35
C ALA A 75 6.46 -3.08 -15.89
N ILE A 76 5.64 -4.08 -16.23
CA ILE A 76 6.09 -5.33 -16.85
C ILE A 76 6.48 -5.10 -18.32
N ALA A 77 5.67 -4.34 -19.07
CA ALA A 77 5.92 -4.08 -20.50
C ALA A 77 7.15 -3.18 -20.75
N GLY A 78 7.45 -2.27 -19.83
CA GLY A 78 8.49 -1.26 -20.00
C GLY A 78 9.94 -1.71 -19.75
N LYS A 79 10.20 -2.90 -19.19
CA LYS A 79 11.57 -3.34 -18.85
C LYS A 79 11.93 -4.73 -19.35
N ARG A 80 13.13 -4.86 -19.93
CA ARG A 80 13.85 -6.13 -20.17
C ARG A 80 15.22 -5.97 -19.53
N PRO A 81 15.54 -6.52 -18.33
CA PRO A 81 14.85 -7.48 -17.46
C PRO A 81 14.04 -6.85 -16.31
N MET A 82 13.12 -7.61 -15.71
CA MET A 82 12.33 -7.20 -14.55
C MET A 82 13.23 -7.10 -13.31
N SER A 83 13.78 -5.91 -13.07
CA SER A 83 14.47 -5.63 -11.81
C SER A 83 13.51 -5.83 -10.64
N SER A 84 14.01 -6.45 -9.58
CA SER A 84 13.34 -6.69 -8.29
C SER A 84 12.57 -5.49 -7.74
N GLU A 85 13.08 -4.28 -7.99
CA GLU A 85 12.49 -3.01 -7.51
C GLU A 85 11.33 -2.49 -8.35
N THR A 86 11.13 -3.04 -9.55
CA THR A 86 10.16 -2.51 -10.53
C THR A 86 8.72 -2.66 -10.05
N LEU A 87 8.40 -3.79 -9.44
CA LEU A 87 7.04 -4.08 -8.97
C LEU A 87 6.67 -3.24 -7.73
N PRO A 88 7.50 -3.13 -6.68
CA PRO A 88 7.29 -2.19 -5.59
C PRO A 88 7.09 -0.73 -6.04
N HIS A 89 7.90 -0.24 -6.99
CA HIS A 89 7.73 1.10 -7.53
C HIS A 89 6.41 1.26 -8.29
N ALA A 90 5.99 0.24 -9.05
CA ALA A 90 4.72 0.25 -9.75
C ALA A 90 3.52 0.32 -8.78
N LEU A 91 3.56 -0.46 -7.69
CA LEU A 91 2.51 -0.48 -6.67
C LEU A 91 2.41 0.84 -5.90
N LEU A 92 3.56 1.45 -5.60
CA LEU A 92 3.64 2.77 -4.98
C LEU A 92 3.06 3.84 -5.94
N PHE A 93 3.43 3.79 -7.22
CA PHE A 93 2.89 4.70 -8.23
C PHE A 93 1.39 4.51 -8.45
N ALA A 94 0.90 3.26 -8.46
CA ALA A 94 -0.53 2.93 -8.52
C ALA A 94 -1.29 3.57 -7.35
N SER A 95 -0.75 3.44 -6.14
CA SER A 95 -1.36 3.99 -4.93
C SER A 95 -1.40 5.51 -4.97
N LEU A 96 -0.31 6.15 -5.38
CA LEU A 96 -0.26 7.60 -5.56
C LEU A 96 -1.28 8.06 -6.62
N ALA A 97 -1.38 7.36 -7.75
CA ALA A 97 -2.36 7.67 -8.79
C ALA A 97 -3.80 7.56 -8.26
N CYS A 98 -4.13 6.49 -7.53
CA CYS A 98 -5.44 6.35 -6.88
C CYS A 98 -5.72 7.47 -5.89
N VAL A 99 -4.73 7.88 -5.08
CA VAL A 99 -4.87 9.00 -4.14
C VAL A 99 -5.15 10.31 -4.88
N VAL A 100 -4.38 10.62 -5.93
CA VAL A 100 -4.56 11.85 -6.73
C VAL A 100 -5.91 11.84 -7.44
N ILE A 101 -6.29 10.72 -8.08
CA ILE A 101 -7.59 10.59 -8.75
C ILE A 101 -8.73 10.71 -7.74
N GLY A 102 -8.64 10.06 -6.59
CA GLY A 102 -9.64 10.17 -5.53
C GLY A 102 -9.78 11.60 -5.01
N LEU A 103 -8.67 12.35 -4.88
CA LEU A 103 -8.71 13.77 -4.55
C LEU A 103 -9.38 14.62 -5.63
N ILE A 104 -9.12 14.32 -6.92
CA ILE A 104 -9.81 15.02 -8.02
C ILE A 104 -11.33 14.80 -7.93
N PHE A 105 -11.78 13.57 -7.69
CA PHE A 105 -13.20 13.27 -7.49
C PHE A 105 -13.77 14.00 -6.27
N ARG A 106 -13.01 14.03 -5.17
CA ARG A 106 -13.38 14.75 -3.95
C ARG A 106 -13.61 16.24 -4.22
N PHE A 107 -12.67 16.92 -4.88
CA PHE A 107 -12.78 18.34 -5.20
C PHE A 107 -13.79 18.65 -6.31
N ALA A 108 -14.16 17.65 -7.12
CA ALA A 108 -15.25 17.77 -8.10
C ALA A 108 -16.65 17.65 -7.46
N GLY A 109 -16.75 17.39 -6.14
CA GLY A 109 -18.02 17.25 -5.41
C GLY A 109 -18.43 15.80 -5.11
N PHE A 110 -17.70 14.81 -5.62
CA PHE A 110 -17.95 13.38 -5.35
C PHE A 110 -17.18 12.94 -4.10
N ILE A 111 -17.68 13.38 -2.94
CA ILE A 111 -17.04 13.23 -1.63
C ILE A 111 -16.76 11.76 -1.27
N GLU A 112 -17.78 10.91 -1.32
CA GLU A 112 -17.70 9.51 -0.88
C GLU A 112 -16.90 8.64 -1.86
N GLU A 113 -17.09 8.85 -3.17
CA GLU A 113 -16.36 8.12 -4.21
C GLU A 113 -14.87 8.48 -4.20
N GLY A 114 -14.55 9.77 -4.09
CA GLY A 114 -13.17 10.22 -3.99
C GLY A 114 -12.44 9.66 -2.77
N LEU A 115 -13.14 9.58 -1.63
CA LEU A 115 -12.61 8.98 -0.41
C LEU A 115 -12.39 7.49 -0.59
N THR A 116 -13.34 6.78 -1.19
CA THR A 116 -13.25 5.34 -1.44
C THR A 116 -12.07 5.02 -2.37
N ILE A 117 -11.96 5.71 -3.51
CA ILE A 117 -10.88 5.49 -4.48
C ILE A 117 -9.51 5.73 -3.84
N SER A 118 -9.36 6.85 -3.11
CA SER A 118 -8.07 7.20 -2.49
C SER A 118 -7.68 6.25 -1.35
N MET A 119 -8.62 5.91 -0.47
CA MET A 119 -8.35 5.01 0.68
C MET A 119 -8.16 3.55 0.24
N VAL A 120 -9.06 3.02 -0.58
CA VAL A 120 -8.99 1.63 -1.05
C VAL A 120 -7.76 1.45 -1.94
N GLY A 121 -7.44 2.43 -2.79
CA GLY A 121 -6.22 2.41 -3.60
C GLY A 121 -4.94 2.37 -2.79
N LEU A 122 -4.87 3.16 -1.70
CA LEU A 122 -3.73 3.13 -0.79
C LEU A 122 -3.58 1.76 -0.09
N ILE A 123 -4.70 1.19 0.39
CA ILE A 123 -4.71 -0.12 1.05
C ILE A 123 -4.29 -1.22 0.06
N TYR A 124 -4.84 -1.21 -1.16
CA TYR A 124 -4.54 -2.20 -2.19
C TYR A 124 -3.05 -2.25 -2.51
N GLY A 125 -2.44 -1.10 -2.79
CA GLY A 125 -1.02 -1.07 -3.11
C GLY A 125 -0.14 -1.46 -1.92
N LEU A 126 -0.52 -1.09 -0.69
CA LEU A 126 0.25 -1.46 0.51
C LEU A 126 0.19 -2.98 0.77
N VAL A 127 -1.00 -3.58 0.68
CA VAL A 127 -1.18 -5.04 0.83
C VAL A 127 -0.40 -5.80 -0.24
N LEU A 128 -0.51 -5.37 -1.50
CA LEU A 128 0.24 -5.97 -2.62
C LEU A 128 1.75 -5.79 -2.45
N TYR A 129 2.20 -4.65 -1.92
CA TYR A 129 3.61 -4.39 -1.63
C TYR A 129 4.13 -5.34 -0.55
N ILE A 130 3.41 -5.50 0.55
CA ILE A 130 3.77 -6.45 1.62
C ILE A 130 3.81 -7.89 1.08
N CYS A 131 2.82 -8.28 0.28
CA CYS A 131 2.81 -9.60 -0.36
C CYS A 131 3.99 -9.79 -1.30
N THR A 132 4.35 -8.74 -2.06
CA THR A 132 5.52 -8.74 -2.95
C THR A 132 6.82 -8.87 -2.16
N TYR A 133 6.95 -8.16 -1.05
CA TYR A 133 8.10 -8.23 -0.14
C TYR A 133 8.23 -9.62 0.49
N MET A 134 7.14 -10.18 1.03
CA MET A 134 7.17 -11.54 1.58
C MET A 134 7.45 -12.59 0.49
N GLY A 135 6.85 -12.45 -0.69
CA GLY A 135 7.10 -13.33 -1.85
C GLY A 135 8.53 -13.21 -2.38
N SER A 136 9.16 -12.06 -2.20
CA SER A 136 10.56 -11.82 -2.53
C SER A 136 11.49 -12.77 -1.76
N HIS A 137 11.16 -13.12 -0.53
CA HIS A 137 11.91 -14.10 0.27
C HIS A 137 11.68 -15.56 -0.16
N LEU A 138 10.67 -15.83 -0.99
CA LEU A 138 10.38 -17.17 -1.50
C LEU A 138 11.29 -17.55 -2.68
N ILE A 139 11.71 -16.55 -3.45
CA ILE A 139 12.61 -16.69 -4.59
C ILE A 139 14.01 -16.44 -4.03
N THR A 140 14.98 -17.33 -4.26
CA THR A 140 16.39 -17.18 -3.80
C THR A 140 17.10 -15.94 -4.38
N ALA A 141 16.40 -15.09 -5.12
CA ALA A 141 16.83 -13.73 -5.40
C ALA A 141 16.72 -12.93 -4.10
N GLN A 142 17.83 -12.65 -3.42
CA GLN A 142 17.83 -11.56 -2.44
C GLN A 142 17.45 -10.28 -3.18
N TYR A 143 16.20 -9.88 -3.05
CA TYR A 143 15.76 -8.55 -3.43
C TYR A 143 16.47 -7.61 -2.46
N ASP A 144 17.43 -6.83 -2.93
CA ASP A 144 17.91 -5.65 -2.21
C ASP A 144 16.83 -4.56 -2.29
N LEU A 145 15.66 -4.89 -1.75
CA LEU A 145 14.55 -3.99 -1.59
C LEU A 145 15.01 -3.00 -0.53
N ARG A 146 15.25 -1.76 -0.92
CA ARG A 146 15.54 -0.65 0.00
C ARG A 146 14.30 -0.35 0.85
N THR A 147 13.97 -1.24 1.79
CA THR A 147 12.74 -1.23 2.60
C THR A 147 12.58 0.08 3.35
N SER A 148 13.67 0.63 3.90
CA SER A 148 13.67 1.95 4.53
C SER A 148 13.21 3.06 3.59
N LEU A 149 13.61 3.00 2.30
CA LEU A 149 13.21 3.99 1.31
C LEU A 149 11.73 3.84 0.96
N PHE A 150 11.25 2.62 0.71
CA PHE A 150 9.83 2.39 0.39
C PHE A 150 8.91 2.73 1.57
N ASN A 151 9.30 2.41 2.81
CA ASN A 151 8.55 2.80 4.00
C ASN A 151 8.41 4.31 4.12
N TRP A 152 9.47 5.06 3.80
CA TRP A 152 9.42 6.53 3.75
C TRP A 152 8.41 7.02 2.71
N HIS A 153 8.44 6.48 1.48
CA HIS A 153 7.47 6.88 0.46
C HIS A 153 6.02 6.52 0.84
N TRP A 154 5.79 5.36 1.46
CA TRP A 154 4.46 5.00 1.97
C TRP A 154 3.96 6.00 3.02
N LEU A 155 4.86 6.48 3.88
CA LEU A 155 4.57 7.54 4.84
C LEU A 155 4.24 8.85 4.12
N GLU A 156 5.02 9.24 3.11
CA GLU A 156 4.75 10.45 2.31
C GLU A 156 3.37 10.43 1.67
N ILE A 157 2.99 9.33 1.00
CA ILE A 157 1.68 9.21 0.34
C ILE A 157 0.54 9.23 1.38
N SER A 158 0.73 8.53 2.50
CA SER A 158 -0.25 8.51 3.58
C SER A 158 -0.41 9.89 4.23
N GLY A 159 0.70 10.58 4.47
CA GLY A 159 0.72 11.95 4.99
C GLY A 159 0.07 12.93 4.02
N PHE A 160 0.39 12.82 2.73
CA PHE A 160 -0.24 13.61 1.67
C PHE A 160 -1.76 13.44 1.65
N LEU A 161 -2.25 12.19 1.72
CA LEU A 161 -3.69 11.90 1.79
C LEU A 161 -4.34 12.56 3.01
N ILE A 162 -3.74 12.38 4.20
CA ILE A 162 -4.25 12.96 5.45
C ILE A 162 -4.28 14.49 5.33
N PHE A 163 -3.19 15.11 4.92
CA PHE A 163 -3.13 16.56 4.81
C PHE A 163 -4.12 17.12 3.80
N MET A 164 -4.37 16.44 2.68
CA MET A 164 -5.33 16.92 1.68
C MET A 164 -6.78 16.76 2.11
N TYR A 165 -7.13 15.69 2.83
CA TYR A 165 -8.50 15.51 3.34
C TYR A 165 -8.81 16.34 4.59
N PHE A 166 -7.80 16.66 5.40
CA PHE A 166 -7.93 17.50 6.60
C PHE A 166 -7.44 18.94 6.39
N ALA A 167 -7.03 19.30 5.17
CA ALA A 167 -6.71 20.68 4.86
C ALA A 167 -7.98 21.52 5.07
N PRO A 168 -7.91 22.64 5.83
CA PRO A 168 -9.01 23.56 5.91
C PRO A 168 -9.34 24.09 4.52
N GLU A 169 -10.63 24.31 4.24
CA GLU A 169 -11.04 24.93 2.98
C GLU A 169 -10.26 26.20 2.74
N THR A 170 -9.78 26.36 1.52
CA THR A 170 -9.03 27.57 1.17
C THR A 170 -10.00 28.75 1.18
N ILE A 171 -9.54 29.94 1.60
CA ILE A 171 -10.35 31.18 1.63
C ILE A 171 -11.08 31.42 0.29
N ARG A 172 -10.48 30.96 -0.82
CA ARG A 172 -11.06 31.03 -2.17
C ARG A 172 -12.33 30.17 -2.33
N GLU A 173 -12.38 28.98 -1.75
CA GLU A 173 -13.55 28.09 -1.81
C GLU A 173 -14.70 28.66 -0.98
N THR A 174 -14.40 29.23 0.19
CA THR A 174 -15.40 29.90 1.04
C THR A 174 -16.01 31.14 0.37
N LEU A 175 -15.23 31.85 -0.46
CA LEU A 175 -15.68 33.06 -1.18
C LEU A 175 -16.44 32.79 -2.49
N LEU A 176 -16.42 31.57 -3.02
CA LEU A 176 -17.15 31.21 -4.25
C LEU A 176 -18.52 30.56 -3.96
N VAL A 177 -18.76 30.17 -2.70
CA VAL A 177 -20.01 29.55 -2.25
C VAL A 177 -20.87 30.51 -1.39
N GLY A 178 -20.30 31.64 -0.93
CA GLY A 178 -21.02 32.73 -0.25
C GLY A 178 -21.43 33.85 -1.19
#